data_AF-A0A7G6YL19-F1
#
_entry.id   AF-A0A7G6YL19-F1
#
_cell.length_a   1.000
_cell.length_b   1.000
_cell.length_c   1.000
_cell.angle_alpha   90.00
_cell.angle_beta   90.00
_cell.angle_gamma   90.00
#
_symmetry.space_group_name_H-M   'P 1'
#
loop_
_entity.id
_entity.type
_entity.pdbx_description
1 polymer ?
#
loop_
_entity_poly.entity_id
_entity_poly.type
_entity_poly.pdbx_seq_one_letter_code
_entity_poly.pdbx_strand_id
1 'polypeptide(L)'
;MTSSDSTSDLSQLIRYSLTIDNLNDEQAVGRARMALTALTLIVDQIEAGTPGRAEVATVHAETPGTDDIRLALREEGFELLDISRQVG
;
A
#
# COMPACT_ATOMS: atom_id res chain seq x y z
N MET A 1 34.37 -15.40 -18.51
CA MET A 1 33.90 -15.95 -17.22
C MET A 1 32.82 -15.02 -16.73
N THR A 2 31.66 -15.59 -16.47
CA THR A 2 30.37 -14.92 -16.18
C THR A 2 30.47 -14.00 -14.97
N SER A 3 30.16 -12.72 -15.16
CA SER A 3 29.80 -11.82 -14.07
C SER A 3 28.51 -12.36 -13.45
N SER A 4 28.63 -13.10 -12.35
CA SER A 4 27.49 -13.39 -11.48
C SER A 4 27.27 -12.15 -10.64
N ASP A 5 26.49 -11.23 -11.18
CA ASP A 5 25.98 -10.06 -10.48
C ASP A 5 24.91 -10.53 -9.50
N SER A 6 25.34 -11.15 -8.40
CA SER A 6 24.47 -11.55 -7.29
C SER A 6 24.18 -10.33 -6.42
N THR A 7 23.53 -9.32 -6.99
CA THR A 7 23.08 -8.10 -6.29
C THR A 7 21.56 -8.07 -6.11
N SER A 8 20.88 -9.22 -6.20
CA SER A 8 19.41 -9.29 -6.19
C SER A 8 18.79 -9.83 -4.89
N ASP A 9 19.54 -9.88 -3.79
CA ASP A 9 19.01 -10.11 -2.43
C ASP A 9 18.92 -8.81 -1.61
N LEU A 10 18.98 -7.65 -2.28
CA LEU A 10 18.53 -6.40 -1.67
C LEU A 10 17.02 -6.35 -1.79
N SER A 11 16.33 -6.57 -0.67
CA SER A 11 14.88 -6.40 -0.52
C SER A 11 14.43 -5.11 -1.22
N GLN A 12 13.88 -5.22 -2.44
CA GLN A 12 13.47 -4.05 -3.21
C GLN A 12 12.28 -3.40 -2.48
N LEU A 13 12.39 -2.09 -2.23
CA LEU A 13 11.31 -1.37 -1.61
C LEU A 13 10.21 -1.18 -2.65
N ILE A 14 9.03 -1.69 -2.36
CA ILE A 14 7.87 -1.56 -3.22
C ILE A 14 6.94 -0.53 -2.59
N ARG A 15 6.63 0.49 -3.37
CA ARG A 15 5.71 1.56 -3.00
C ARG A 15 4.40 1.39 -3.74
N TYR A 16 3.30 1.59 -3.02
CA TYR A 16 1.96 1.66 -3.57
C TYR A 16 1.37 3.05 -3.34
N SER A 17 0.85 3.64 -4.40
CA SER A 17 0.03 4.86 -4.35
C SER A 17 -1.42 4.45 -4.56
N LEU A 18 -2.27 4.75 -3.59
CA LEU A 18 -3.67 4.32 -3.53
C LEU A 18 -4.59 5.53 -3.72
N THR A 19 -5.64 5.36 -4.52
CA THR A 19 -6.80 6.26 -4.55
C THR A 19 -7.97 5.53 -3.92
N ILE A 20 -8.51 6.08 -2.83
CA ILE A 20 -9.46 5.39 -1.95
C ILE A 20 -10.75 6.23 -1.85
N ASP A 21 -11.88 5.63 -2.19
CA ASP A 21 -13.19 6.22 -1.95
C ASP A 21 -13.63 6.02 -0.49
N ASN A 22 -14.57 6.86 -0.04
CA ASN A 22 -15.10 6.86 1.32
C ASN A 22 -14.06 7.19 2.42
N LEU A 23 -12.94 7.81 2.04
CA LEU A 23 -11.88 8.27 2.95
C LEU A 23 -12.10 9.75 3.33
N ASN A 24 -13.25 10.05 3.95
CA ASN A 24 -13.78 11.42 3.96
C ASN A 24 -13.45 12.24 5.22
N ASP A 25 -12.92 11.61 6.27
CA ASP A 25 -12.64 12.26 7.55
C ASP A 25 -11.46 11.61 8.30
N GLU A 26 -11.06 12.20 9.43
CA GLU A 26 -9.94 11.70 10.25
C GLU A 26 -10.18 10.30 10.82
N GLN A 27 -11.42 9.92 11.11
CA GLN A 27 -11.76 8.59 11.61
C GLN A 27 -11.59 7.54 10.51
N ALA A 28 -11.99 7.87 9.28
CA ALA A 28 -11.77 7.07 8.08
C ALA A 28 -10.27 6.90 7.82
N VAL A 29 -9.49 7.97 7.92
CA VAL A 29 -8.02 7.90 7.84
C VAL A 29 -7.44 6.97 8.90
N GLY A 30 -7.93 7.04 10.14
CA GLY A 30 -7.53 6.14 11.23
C GLY A 30 -7.80 4.67 10.91
N ARG A 31 -9.00 4.33 10.44
CA ARG A 31 -9.36 2.95 10.05
C ARG A 31 -8.52 2.45 8.88
N ALA A 32 -8.38 3.26 7.82
CA ALA A 32 -7.57 2.91 6.66
C ALA A 32 -6.11 2.67 7.06
N ARG A 33 -5.54 3.50 7.95
CA ARG A 33 -4.20 3.30 8.50
C ARG A 33 -4.07 1.96 9.21
N MET A 34 -5.01 1.62 10.09
CA MET A 34 -4.98 0.37 10.84
C MET A 34 -5.04 -0.85 9.90
N ALA A 35 -5.93 -0.85 8.90
CA ALA A 35 -6.03 -1.93 7.92
C ALA A 35 -4.73 -2.11 7.12
N LEU A 36 -4.15 -1.01 6.64
CA LEU A 36 -2.89 -1.06 5.87
C LEU A 36 -1.72 -1.54 6.74
N THR A 37 -1.61 -1.05 7.98
CA THR A 37 -0.57 -1.51 8.92
C THR A 37 -0.76 -2.98 9.33
N ALA A 38 -1.99 -3.49 9.39
CA ALA A 38 -2.26 -4.90 9.67
C ALA A 38 -1.71 -5.83 8.57
N LEU A 39 -1.56 -5.34 7.33
CA LEU A 39 -0.88 -6.04 6.25
C LEU A 39 0.66 -5.90 6.33
N THR A 40 1.21 -5.40 7.42
CA THR A 40 2.64 -5.10 7.60
C THR A 40 3.19 -4.03 6.65
N LEU A 41 2.31 -3.21 6.05
CA LEU A 41 2.72 -2.07 5.23
C LEU A 41 3.20 -0.91 6.09
N ILE A 42 4.27 -0.29 5.64
CA ILE A 42 4.73 1.01 6.14
C ILE A 42 3.81 2.06 5.53
N VAL A 43 3.10 2.82 6.36
CA VAL A 43 2.20 3.88 5.89
C VAL A 43 2.91 5.21 5.95
N ASP A 44 3.34 5.71 4.78
CA ASP A 44 4.06 6.98 4.66
C ASP A 44 3.09 8.16 4.81
N GLN A 45 1.97 8.12 4.09
CA GLN A 45 0.99 9.20 4.06
C GLN A 45 -0.43 8.65 3.88
N ILE A 46 -1.39 9.28 4.53
CA ILE A 46 -2.82 9.13 4.22
C ILE A 46 -3.47 10.51 4.32
N GLU A 47 -4.21 10.89 3.30
CA GLU A 47 -4.92 12.17 3.19
C GLU A 47 -6.40 11.92 2.92
N ALA A 48 -7.26 12.48 3.78
CA ALA A 48 -8.72 12.42 3.58
C ALA A 48 -9.14 13.25 2.36
N GLY A 49 -10.17 12.78 1.65
CA GLY A 49 -10.72 13.47 0.49
C GLY A 49 -11.78 12.65 -0.24
N THR A 50 -12.32 13.23 -1.32
CA THR A 50 -13.27 12.57 -2.24
C THR A 50 -12.75 12.65 -3.67
N PRO A 51 -11.91 11.70 -4.12
CA PRO A 51 -11.38 10.56 -3.35
C PRO A 51 -10.17 10.95 -2.49
N GLY A 52 -9.92 10.15 -1.46
CA GLY A 52 -8.74 10.26 -0.61
C GLY A 52 -7.55 9.51 -1.18
N ARG A 53 -6.37 9.72 -0.58
CA ARG A 53 -5.10 9.18 -1.09
C ARG A 53 -4.30 8.54 0.04
N ALA A 54 -3.55 7.49 -0.28
CA ALA A 54 -2.59 6.88 0.62
C ALA A 54 -1.32 6.45 -0.11
N GLU A 55 -0.18 6.59 0.56
CA GLU A 55 1.09 6.04 0.14
C GLU A 55 1.58 5.03 1.17
N VAL A 56 1.91 3.84 0.70
CA VAL A 56 2.38 2.73 1.55
C VAL A 56 3.55 2.00 0.91
N ALA A 57 4.36 1.33 1.71
CA ALA A 57 5.50 0.57 1.23
C ALA A 57 5.66 -0.80 1.91
N THR A 58 6.28 -1.74 1.21
CA THR A 58 6.72 -3.05 1.72
C THR A 58 8.10 -3.38 1.17
N VAL A 59 8.88 -4.15 1.93
CA VAL A 59 10.18 -4.70 1.50
C VAL A 59 10.04 -6.11 0.91
N HIS A 60 8.83 -6.66 0.92
CA HIS A 60 8.53 -8.02 0.46
C HIS A 60 7.84 -7.97 -0.90
N ALA A 61 8.44 -8.64 -1.90
CA ALA A 61 7.98 -8.55 -3.28
C ALA A 61 6.63 -9.22 -3.58
N GLU A 62 6.25 -10.17 -2.73
CA GLU A 62 5.11 -11.05 -2.96
C GLU A 62 3.96 -10.78 -2.00
N THR A 63 4.19 -10.19 -0.83
CA THR A 63 3.17 -10.02 0.22
C THR A 63 3.39 -8.75 1.06
N PRO A 64 2.35 -7.93 1.29
CA PRO A 64 1.01 -8.02 0.72
C PRO A 64 0.97 -7.55 -0.74
N GLY A 65 0.18 -8.22 -1.57
CA GLY A 65 -0.10 -7.83 -2.95
C GLY A 65 -1.25 -6.83 -3.07
N THR A 66 -1.51 -6.39 -4.30
CA THR A 66 -2.62 -5.46 -4.62
C THR A 66 -3.98 -5.98 -4.15
N ASP A 67 -4.23 -7.29 -4.28
CA ASP A 67 -5.51 -7.87 -3.90
C ASP A 67 -5.69 -7.92 -2.37
N ASP A 68 -4.60 -8.15 -1.61
CA ASP A 68 -4.63 -8.09 -0.14
C ASP A 68 -4.96 -6.67 0.33
N ILE A 69 -4.34 -5.65 -0.29
CA ILE A 69 -4.61 -4.23 -0.02
C ILE A 69 -6.07 -3.90 -0.32
N ARG A 70 -6.59 -4.35 -1.46
CA ARG A 70 -7.98 -4.13 -1.84
C ARG A 70 -8.96 -4.78 -0.85
N LEU A 71 -8.66 -6.02 -0.43
CA LEU A 71 -9.51 -6.75 0.50
C LEU A 71 -9.54 -6.07 1.87
N ALA A 72 -8.38 -5.73 2.45
CA ALA A 72 -8.29 -5.08 3.75
C ALA A 72 -9.02 -3.73 3.79
N LEU A 73 -8.90 -2.93 2.72
CA LEU A 73 -9.64 -1.66 2.62
C LEU A 73 -11.15 -1.88 2.51
N ARG A 74 -11.58 -2.90 1.75
CA ARG A 74 -13.01 -3.23 1.60
C ARG A 74 -13.64 -3.70 2.91
N GLU A 75 -12.91 -4.47 3.73
CA GLU A 75 -13.39 -4.92 5.05
C GLU A 75 -13.68 -3.74 6.00
N GLU A 76 -12.97 -2.62 5.85
CA GLU A 76 -13.21 -1.37 6.58
C GLU A 76 -14.24 -0.43 5.93
N GLY A 77 -14.88 -0.87 4.83
CA GLY A 77 -15.89 -0.10 4.10
C GLY A 77 -15.34 0.95 3.13
N PHE A 78 -14.09 0.80 2.69
CA PHE A 78 -13.48 1.63 1.64
C PHE A 78 -13.49 0.94 0.28
N GLU A 79 -13.49 1.74 -0.79
CA GLU A 79 -13.31 1.23 -2.15
C GLU A 79 -11.97 1.70 -2.72
N LEU A 80 -11.12 0.75 -3.12
CA LEU A 80 -9.87 1.07 -3.81
C LEU A 80 -10.17 1.36 -5.28
N LEU A 81 -10.15 2.63 -5.66
CA LEU A 81 -10.44 3.10 -7.01
C LEU A 81 -9.26 2.89 -7.96
N ASP A 82 -8.04 3.14 -7.47
CA ASP A 82 -6.82 2.99 -8.25
C ASP A 82 -5.63 2.60 -7.34
N ILE A 83 -4.68 1.87 -7.93
CA ILE A 83 -3.45 1.43 -7.26
C ILE A 83 -2.31 1.37 -8.27
N SER A 84 -1.26 2.16 -7.99
CA SER A 84 -0.01 2.12 -8.74
C SER A 84 1.09 1.50 -7.89
N ARG A 85 1.86 0.58 -8.47
CA ARG A 85 3.01 -0.08 -7.83
C ARG A 85 4.30 0.44 -8.47
N GLN A 86 5.22 0.92 -7.63
CA GLN A 86 6.58 1.28 -8.03
C GLN A 86 7.58 0.40 -7.28
N VAL A 87 8.52 -0.20 -8.01
CA VAL A 87 9.63 -0.98 -7.45
C VAL A 87 10.89 -0.13 -7.53
N GLY A 88 11.58 0.05 -6.39
CA GLY A 88 12.80 0.85 -6.27
C GLY A 88 14.02 0.04 -5.85
#